data_AF-A0A1V1NQX8-F1
#
_entry.id   AF-A0A1V1NQX8-F1
#
_cell.length_a   1.000
_cell.length_b   1.000
_cell.length_c   1.000
_cell.angle_alpha   90.00
_cell.angle_beta   90.00
_cell.angle_gamma   90.00
#
_symmetry.space_group_name_H-M   'P 1'
#
loop_
_entity.id
_entity.type
_entity.pdbx_description
1 polymer ?
#
loop_
_entity_poly.entity_id
_entity_poly.type
_entity_poly.pdbx_seq_one_letter_code
_entity_poly.pdbx_strand_id
1 'polypeptide(L)'
;SPDSVNGSDSTAGLKRNLSKDDNKIIVTTIQKLNNLMKSENGLPIYNKQVVFIFDEAHRSQFGEAQKNLKKKFKRFYQFGFTGTPIFPQNALGAETTAGVFGRELHSYVITDAIRDEKVLKFKVDYNDVRPKFKAIESEQDEKKLNAAENKQALLHPDRIREVSQYILHNFRQKTHRFQAGPKGFNAMFAVSSVDAAKLYYESFKQLQKDNDRPLKTVTIFSFAANEEQDAVG
;
A
#
# COMPACT_ATOMS: atom_id res chain seq x y z
N SER A 1 14.09 -25.72 -4.66
CA SER A 1 14.06 -26.56 -3.46
C SER A 1 13.31 -25.81 -2.36
N PRO A 2 12.59 -26.46 -1.44
CA PRO A 2 11.94 -25.79 -0.31
C PRO A 2 12.88 -24.90 0.52
N ASP A 3 14.20 -25.18 0.47
CA ASP A 3 15.25 -24.41 1.15
C ASP A 3 15.87 -23.28 0.32
N SER A 4 15.39 -23.03 -0.91
CA SER A 4 16.02 -22.06 -1.83
C SER A 4 15.65 -20.61 -1.52
N VAL A 5 14.76 -20.35 -0.56
CA VAL A 5 14.29 -19.00 -0.21
C VAL A 5 14.61 -18.71 1.25
N ASN A 6 15.69 -17.97 1.47
CA ASN A 6 16.03 -17.49 2.82
C ASN A 6 15.46 -16.09 3.03
N GLY A 7 14.30 -16.02 3.68
CA GLY A 7 13.85 -14.79 4.33
C GLY A 7 14.82 -14.42 5.46
N SER A 8 14.99 -13.13 5.73
CA SER A 8 15.74 -12.66 6.89
C SER A 8 14.92 -11.63 7.65
N ASP A 9 14.83 -11.76 8.97
CA ASP A 9 14.13 -10.79 9.82
C ASP A 9 14.98 -9.56 10.15
N SER A 10 16.28 -9.61 9.87
CA SER A 10 17.24 -8.55 10.17
C SER A 10 18.37 -8.44 9.13
N THR A 11 19.06 -7.30 9.12
CA THR A 11 20.25 -7.06 8.29
C THR A 11 21.37 -8.08 8.55
N ALA A 12 21.50 -8.54 9.81
CA ALA A 12 22.46 -9.60 10.17
C ALA A 12 22.08 -10.94 9.52
N GLY A 13 20.79 -11.27 9.50
CA GLY A 13 20.28 -12.45 8.77
C GLY A 13 20.56 -12.36 7.28
N LEU A 14 20.35 -11.19 6.67
CA LEU A 14 20.67 -10.94 5.26
C LEU A 14 22.17 -11.15 4.96
N LYS A 15 23.05 -10.59 5.80
CA LYS A 15 24.51 -10.77 5.66
C LYS A 15 24.92 -12.24 5.76
N ARG A 16 24.31 -12.99 6.68
CA ARG A 16 24.54 -14.44 6.82
C ARG A 16 24.09 -15.19 5.57
N ASN A 17 22.92 -14.86 5.03
CA ASN A 17 22.39 -15.51 3.83
C ASN A 17 23.28 -15.25 2.61
N LEU A 18 23.83 -14.03 2.48
CA LEU A 18 24.77 -13.67 1.41
C LEU A 18 26.12 -14.40 1.46
N SER A 19 26.46 -14.99 2.62
CA SER A 19 27.74 -15.68 2.84
C SER A 19 27.63 -17.20 2.67
N LYS A 20 26.41 -17.74 2.44
CA LYS A 20 26.19 -19.16 2.18
C LYS A 20 26.35 -19.43 0.68
N ASP A 21 27.18 -20.42 0.31
CA ASP A 21 27.46 -20.74 -1.11
C ASP A 21 26.36 -21.56 -1.80
N ASP A 22 25.47 -22.20 -1.04
CA ASP A 22 24.40 -23.08 -1.54
C ASP A 22 23.09 -22.35 -1.91
N ASN A 23 22.98 -21.05 -1.61
CA ASN A 23 21.73 -20.29 -1.71
C ASN A 23 21.85 -19.08 -2.64
N LYS A 24 21.51 -19.28 -3.92
CA LYS A 24 21.59 -18.24 -4.97
C LYS A 24 20.39 -17.28 -4.99
N ILE A 25 19.30 -17.61 -4.31
CA ILE A 25 18.09 -16.76 -4.23
C ILE A 25 17.96 -16.22 -2.81
N ILE A 26 17.80 -14.91 -2.70
CA ILE A 26 17.70 -14.19 -1.43
C ILE A 26 16.45 -13.33 -1.48
N VAL A 27 15.56 -13.51 -0.51
CA VAL A 27 14.37 -12.68 -0.36
C VAL A 27 14.59 -11.74 0.81
N THR A 28 14.51 -10.43 0.54
CA THR A 28 14.72 -9.38 1.51
C THR A 28 13.84 -8.18 1.20
N THR A 29 13.60 -7.34 2.20
CA THR A 29 12.94 -6.04 1.99
C THR A 29 13.96 -4.99 1.52
N ILE A 30 13.47 -3.95 0.84
CA ILE A 30 14.30 -2.82 0.41
C ILE A 30 14.94 -2.10 1.59
N GLN A 31 14.24 -2.01 2.74
CA GLN A 31 14.75 -1.43 3.98
C GLN A 31 16.01 -2.19 4.46
N LYS A 32 15.93 -3.52 4.53
CA LYS A 32 17.03 -4.38 4.98
C LYS A 32 18.21 -4.31 4.02
N LEU A 33 17.96 -4.30 2.72
CA LEU A 33 19.00 -4.14 1.70
C LEU A 33 19.67 -2.77 1.79
N ASN A 34 18.90 -1.68 1.90
CA ASN A 34 19.44 -0.33 2.05
C ASN A 34 20.28 -0.22 3.33
N ASN A 35 19.80 -0.77 4.45
CA ASN A 35 20.54 -0.79 5.72
C ASN A 35 21.86 -1.56 5.60
N LEU A 36 21.86 -2.74 4.96
CA LEU A 36 23.09 -3.49 4.68
C LEU A 36 24.07 -2.65 3.86
N MET A 37 23.57 -2.00 2.80
CA MET A 37 24.35 -1.12 1.96
C MET A 37 24.77 0.18 2.65
N LYS A 38 24.21 0.55 3.80
CA LYS A 38 24.75 1.66 4.61
C LYS A 38 25.85 1.19 5.54
N SER A 39 25.63 0.06 6.22
CA SER A 39 26.53 -0.42 7.26
C SER A 39 27.77 -1.14 6.75
N GLU A 40 27.72 -1.78 5.57
CA GLU A 40 28.78 -2.68 5.10
C GLU A 40 29.41 -2.19 3.78
N ASN A 41 30.71 -1.90 3.77
CA ASN A 41 31.41 -1.34 2.60
C ASN A 41 32.16 -2.37 1.74
N GLY A 42 32.51 -3.54 2.30
CA GLY A 42 33.43 -4.50 1.68
C GLY A 42 32.86 -5.91 1.50
N LEU A 43 31.55 -6.07 1.32
CA LEU A 43 30.97 -7.41 1.16
C LEU A 43 31.42 -8.05 -0.16
N PRO A 44 31.84 -9.33 -0.16
CA PRO A 44 32.24 -10.03 -1.39
C PRO A 44 31.18 -10.01 -2.49
N ILE A 45 29.89 -10.01 -2.12
CA ILE A 45 28.76 -9.97 -3.06
C ILE A 45 28.80 -8.74 -3.98
N TYR A 46 29.35 -7.61 -3.53
CA TYR A 46 29.40 -6.38 -4.32
C TYR A 46 30.20 -6.52 -5.62
N ASN A 47 31.11 -7.49 -5.69
CA ASN A 47 31.93 -7.78 -6.87
C ASN A 47 31.45 -9.00 -7.68
N LYS A 48 30.43 -9.72 -7.20
CA LYS A 48 29.82 -10.85 -7.92
C LYS A 48 28.82 -10.35 -8.97
N GLN A 49 28.42 -11.23 -9.89
CA GLN A 49 27.30 -10.99 -10.79
C GLN A 49 25.99 -11.14 -10.02
N VAL A 50 25.22 -10.07 -9.91
CA VAL A 50 23.99 -10.04 -9.11
C VAL A 50 22.79 -9.66 -9.97
N VAL A 51 21.68 -10.36 -9.82
CA VAL A 51 20.41 -10.00 -10.43
C VAL A 51 19.46 -9.53 -9.32
N PHE A 52 18.94 -8.32 -9.46
CA PHE A 52 17.89 -7.79 -8.61
C PHE A 52 16.55 -7.87 -9.32
N ILE A 53 15.55 -8.39 -8.62
CA ILE A 53 14.15 -8.37 -9.06
C ILE A 53 13.37 -7.64 -7.97
N PHE A 54 12.82 -6.49 -8.33
CA PHE A 54 12.02 -5.66 -7.44
C PHE A 54 10.54 -5.86 -7.76
N ASP A 55 9.77 -6.17 -6.72
CA ASP A 55 8.31 -6.22 -6.76
C ASP A 55 7.72 -4.90 -6.27
N GLU A 56 6.61 -4.47 -6.85
CA GLU A 56 5.97 -3.16 -6.64
C GLU A 56 6.95 -1.98 -6.66
N ALA A 57 7.68 -1.85 -7.77
CA ALA A 57 8.81 -0.96 -7.95
C ALA A 57 8.45 0.53 -8.17
N HIS A 58 7.62 1.09 -7.28
CA HIS A 58 7.09 2.48 -7.35
C HIS A 58 7.31 3.34 -6.08
N ARG A 59 8.01 2.86 -5.04
CA ARG A 59 8.00 3.51 -3.70
C ARG A 59 9.13 4.52 -3.44
N SER A 60 8.83 5.55 -2.64
CA SER A 60 9.71 6.59 -2.06
C SER A 60 11.06 6.09 -1.50
N GLN A 61 11.07 4.98 -0.75
CA GLN A 61 12.33 4.40 -0.21
C GLN A 61 13.30 3.88 -1.28
N PHE A 62 12.84 3.80 -2.53
CA PHE A 62 13.63 3.30 -3.64
C PHE A 62 14.77 4.25 -4.03
N GLY A 63 14.61 5.57 -3.86
CA GLY A 63 15.61 6.54 -4.31
C GLY A 63 16.98 6.39 -3.65
N GLU A 64 17.04 6.36 -2.31
CA GLU A 64 18.31 6.20 -1.60
C GLU A 64 18.90 4.79 -1.79
N ALA A 65 18.05 3.76 -1.72
CA ALA A 65 18.47 2.38 -1.93
C ALA A 65 19.09 2.19 -3.32
N GLN A 66 18.51 2.80 -4.35
CA GLN A 66 19.03 2.79 -5.72
C GLN A 66 20.38 3.50 -5.84
N LYS A 67 20.55 4.68 -5.21
CA LYS A 67 21.85 5.37 -5.17
C LYS A 67 22.93 4.50 -4.53
N ASN A 68 22.62 3.87 -3.40
CA ASN A 68 23.53 2.98 -2.71
C ASN A 68 23.84 1.71 -3.52
N LEU A 69 22.85 1.14 -4.19
CA LEU A 69 22.99 -0.02 -5.05
C LEU A 69 23.94 0.28 -6.22
N LYS A 70 23.68 1.36 -6.98
CA LYS A 70 24.52 1.83 -8.09
C LYS A 70 25.97 2.11 -7.63
N LYS A 71 26.16 2.61 -6.41
CA LYS A 71 27.50 2.88 -5.85
C LYS A 71 28.25 1.62 -5.44
N LYS A 72 27.58 0.66 -4.79
CA LYS A 72 28.22 -0.50 -4.15
C LYS A 72 28.36 -1.70 -5.07
N PHE A 73 27.30 -2.10 -5.77
CA PHE A 73 27.34 -3.28 -6.64
C PHE A 73 27.98 -2.94 -7.99
N LYS A 74 29.04 -3.67 -8.35
CA LYS A 74 29.85 -3.37 -9.55
C LYS A 74 29.35 -4.05 -10.81
N ARG A 75 28.62 -5.16 -10.67
CA ARG A 75 28.13 -5.99 -11.78
C ARG A 75 26.72 -6.47 -11.45
N PHE A 76 25.72 -5.76 -11.94
CA PHE A 76 24.35 -6.13 -11.67
C PHE A 76 23.42 -5.89 -12.85
N TYR A 77 22.34 -6.67 -12.86
CA TYR A 77 21.14 -6.44 -13.66
C TYR A 77 19.99 -6.15 -12.70
N GLN A 78 19.10 -5.23 -13.05
CA GLN A 78 17.92 -4.97 -12.25
C GLN A 78 16.65 -4.96 -13.09
N PHE A 79 15.61 -5.59 -12.56
CA PHE A 79 14.29 -5.68 -13.15
C PHE A 79 13.26 -5.22 -12.12
N GLY A 80 12.24 -4.49 -12.57
CA GLY A 80 11.14 -4.03 -11.74
C GLY A 80 9.81 -4.52 -12.30
N PHE A 81 8.97 -5.06 -11.41
CA PHE A 81 7.56 -5.31 -11.67
C PHE A 81 6.76 -4.24 -10.91
N THR A 82 5.77 -3.64 -11.55
CA THR A 82 4.90 -2.65 -10.91
C THR A 82 3.56 -2.59 -11.63
N GLY A 83 2.46 -2.47 -10.88
CA GLY A 83 1.15 -2.15 -11.44
C GLY A 83 0.96 -0.65 -11.70
N THR A 84 1.77 0.20 -11.07
CA THR A 84 1.65 1.66 -11.07
C THR A 84 3.02 2.29 -11.38
N PRO A 85 3.43 2.33 -12.65
CA PRO A 85 4.70 2.95 -13.05
C PRO A 85 4.69 4.47 -12.82
N ILE A 86 5.87 5.02 -12.49
CA ILE A 86 6.11 6.46 -12.38
C ILE A 86 6.56 6.97 -13.75
N PHE A 87 5.75 7.85 -14.31
CA PHE A 87 5.99 8.60 -15.54
C PHE A 87 6.40 10.05 -15.23
N PRO A 88 6.90 10.81 -16.22
CA PRO A 88 7.19 12.23 -16.01
C PRO A 88 6.00 13.05 -15.52
N GLN A 89 4.77 12.67 -15.88
CA GLN A 89 3.54 13.41 -15.57
C GLN A 89 3.11 13.28 -14.11
N ASN A 90 3.46 12.17 -13.45
CA ASN A 90 3.09 11.88 -12.06
C ASN A 90 4.30 11.84 -11.12
N ALA A 91 5.49 12.24 -11.59
CA ALA A 91 6.69 12.34 -10.77
C ALA A 91 6.69 13.67 -9.99
N LEU A 92 6.39 13.63 -8.70
CA LEU A 92 6.46 14.79 -7.79
C LEU A 92 7.89 14.94 -7.24
N GLY A 93 8.90 14.90 -8.12
CA GLY A 93 10.31 14.93 -7.76
C GLY A 93 11.00 13.55 -7.69
N ALA A 94 10.25 12.46 -7.88
CA ALA A 94 10.79 11.10 -8.00
C ALA A 94 11.49 10.84 -9.35
N GLU A 95 12.43 9.89 -9.36
CA GLU A 95 12.93 9.30 -10.62
C GLU A 95 11.81 8.47 -11.27
N THR A 96 11.64 8.59 -12.59
CA THR A 96 10.66 7.80 -13.34
C THR A 96 11.05 6.32 -13.35
N THR A 97 10.08 5.41 -13.44
CA THR A 97 10.35 3.96 -13.54
C THR A 97 11.29 3.67 -14.71
N ALA A 98 11.08 4.33 -15.85
CA ALA A 98 11.98 4.22 -17.00
C ALA A 98 13.38 4.79 -16.73
N GLY A 99 13.50 5.86 -15.95
CA GLY A 99 14.79 6.41 -15.52
C GLY A 99 15.58 5.47 -14.62
N VAL A 100 14.91 4.67 -13.79
CA VAL A 100 15.56 3.71 -12.89
C VAL A 100 15.85 2.37 -13.56
N PHE A 101 14.89 1.82 -14.28
CA PHE A 101 14.92 0.45 -14.81
C PHE A 101 15.19 0.35 -16.32
N GLY A 102 15.07 1.46 -17.05
CA GLY A 102 15.21 1.49 -18.49
C GLY A 102 13.89 1.18 -19.22
N ARG A 103 13.98 0.48 -20.35
CA ARG A 103 12.83 0.23 -21.23
C ARG A 103 11.80 -0.69 -20.59
N GLU A 104 10.53 -0.48 -20.91
CA GLU A 104 9.48 -1.46 -20.69
C GLU A 104 9.78 -2.72 -21.52
N LEU A 105 9.92 -3.87 -20.85
CA LEU A 105 10.19 -5.15 -21.53
C LEU A 105 8.91 -5.82 -22.01
N HIS A 106 7.82 -5.62 -21.27
CA HIS A 106 6.49 -6.16 -21.53
C HIS A 106 5.47 -5.44 -20.63
N SER A 107 4.22 -5.32 -21.08
CA SER A 107 3.10 -4.82 -20.29
C SER A 107 1.90 -5.76 -20.36
N TYR A 108 1.19 -5.86 -19.24
CA TYR A 108 -0.10 -6.52 -19.14
C TYR A 108 -0.99 -5.63 -18.27
N VAL A 109 -1.81 -4.80 -18.93
CA VAL A 109 -2.52 -3.71 -18.26
C VAL A 109 -3.85 -4.17 -17.68
N ILE A 110 -4.44 -3.37 -16.79
CA ILE A 110 -5.71 -3.71 -16.13
C ILE A 110 -6.85 -3.94 -17.14
N THR A 111 -6.83 -3.27 -18.29
CA THR A 111 -7.82 -3.49 -19.36
C THR A 111 -7.71 -4.87 -19.98
N ASP A 112 -6.50 -5.40 -20.13
CA ASP A 112 -6.28 -6.78 -20.60
C ASP A 112 -6.71 -7.77 -19.51
N ALA A 113 -6.30 -7.53 -18.26
CA ALA A 113 -6.67 -8.37 -17.13
C ALA A 113 -8.19 -8.49 -16.92
N ILE A 114 -8.94 -7.41 -17.16
CA ILE A 114 -10.41 -7.40 -17.14
C ILE A 114 -10.98 -8.16 -18.35
N ARG A 115 -10.43 -7.92 -19.56
CA ARG A 115 -10.87 -8.60 -20.79
C ARG A 115 -10.69 -10.12 -20.69
N ASP A 116 -9.58 -10.55 -20.11
CA ASP A 116 -9.20 -11.96 -19.99
C ASP A 116 -9.77 -12.62 -18.72
N GLU A 117 -10.67 -11.94 -18.01
CA GLU A 117 -11.34 -12.39 -16.78
C GLU A 117 -10.36 -12.81 -15.67
N LYS A 118 -9.16 -12.21 -15.63
CA LYS A 118 -8.16 -12.40 -14.58
C LYS A 118 -8.36 -11.45 -13.40
N VAL A 119 -9.02 -10.32 -13.64
CA VAL A 119 -9.34 -9.30 -12.62
C VAL A 119 -10.80 -8.85 -12.78
N LEU A 120 -11.48 -8.63 -11.65
CA LEU A 120 -12.86 -8.13 -11.63
C LEU A 120 -12.93 -6.64 -11.96
N LYS A 121 -14.05 -6.22 -12.55
CA LYS A 121 -14.36 -4.80 -12.80
C LYS A 121 -14.65 -4.05 -11.50
N PHE A 122 -14.49 -2.73 -11.54
CA PHE A 122 -14.89 -1.86 -10.44
C PHE A 122 -16.32 -1.35 -10.59
N LYS A 123 -17.03 -1.27 -9.47
CA LYS A 123 -18.25 -0.47 -9.33
C LYS A 123 -17.97 0.66 -8.36
N VAL A 124 -17.76 1.87 -8.89
CA VAL A 124 -17.42 3.05 -8.10
C VAL A 124 -18.66 3.92 -7.96
N ASP A 125 -19.07 4.17 -6.72
CA ASP A 125 -20.20 5.04 -6.40
C ASP A 125 -19.78 6.06 -5.34
N TYR A 126 -20.19 7.32 -5.52
CA TYR A 126 -20.14 8.31 -4.46
C TYR A 126 -21.47 8.35 -3.71
N ASN A 127 -21.44 8.06 -2.41
CA ASN A 127 -22.64 8.01 -1.57
C ASN A 127 -23.09 9.42 -1.13
N ASP A 128 -23.69 10.18 -2.05
CA ASP A 128 -24.13 11.57 -1.86
C ASP A 128 -25.44 11.69 -1.05
N VAL A 129 -25.38 11.36 0.25
CA VAL A 129 -26.57 11.35 1.13
C VAL A 129 -26.44 12.28 2.33
N ARG A 130 -25.43 13.17 2.34
CA ARG A 130 -25.08 14.03 3.48
C ARG A 130 -25.03 15.52 3.07
N PRO A 131 -26.18 16.19 2.87
CA PRO A 131 -26.22 17.58 2.40
C PRO A 131 -25.40 18.57 3.24
N LYS A 132 -25.40 18.39 4.58
CA LYS A 132 -24.62 19.23 5.52
C LYS A 132 -23.11 19.18 5.25
N PHE A 133 -22.60 18.06 4.75
CA PHE A 133 -21.17 17.83 4.52
C PHE A 133 -20.80 17.82 3.04
N LYS A 134 -21.78 17.95 2.13
CA LYS A 134 -21.56 17.84 0.69
C LYS A 134 -20.47 18.77 0.18
N ALA A 135 -20.48 20.04 0.61
CA ALA A 135 -19.50 21.03 0.17
C ALA A 135 -18.06 20.61 0.49
N ILE A 136 -17.82 20.06 1.68
CA ILE A 136 -16.46 19.61 2.05
C ILE A 136 -16.11 18.25 1.42
N GLU A 137 -17.07 17.37 1.22
CA GLU A 137 -16.85 16.09 0.53
C GLU A 137 -16.61 16.23 -0.98
N SER A 138 -17.00 17.37 -1.57
CA SER A 138 -16.75 17.73 -2.97
C SER A 138 -15.60 18.73 -3.17
N GLU A 139 -14.89 19.12 -2.12
CA GLU A 139 -13.75 20.04 -2.21
C GLU A 139 -12.59 19.39 -2.98
N GLN A 140 -11.93 20.16 -3.83
CA GLN A 140 -10.82 19.70 -4.68
C GLN A 140 -9.49 20.36 -4.31
N ASP A 141 -9.52 21.48 -3.57
CA ASP A 141 -8.31 22.13 -3.08
C ASP A 141 -7.66 21.30 -1.96
N GLU A 142 -6.47 20.76 -2.24
CA GLU A 142 -5.72 19.91 -1.31
C GLU A 142 -5.41 20.60 0.02
N LYS A 143 -5.11 21.91 0.02
CA LYS A 143 -4.80 22.64 1.26
C LYS A 143 -6.03 22.75 2.14
N LYS A 144 -7.20 23.00 1.54
CA LYS A 144 -8.47 23.02 2.28
C LYS A 144 -8.86 21.64 2.78
N LEU A 145 -8.66 20.58 1.98
CA LEU A 145 -8.91 19.21 2.40
C LEU A 145 -8.05 18.83 3.61
N ASN A 146 -6.75 19.13 3.56
CA ASN A 146 -5.83 18.89 4.67
C ASN A 146 -6.24 19.69 5.93
N ALA A 147 -6.66 20.95 5.78
CA ALA A 147 -7.15 21.76 6.89
C ALA A 147 -8.49 21.26 7.46
N ALA A 148 -9.31 20.56 6.67
CA ALA A 148 -10.61 20.04 7.05
C ALA A 148 -10.58 18.70 7.79
N GLU A 149 -9.40 18.11 7.98
CA GLU A 149 -9.17 16.90 8.79
C GLU A 149 -9.26 17.23 10.30
N ASN A 150 -10.44 17.71 10.72
CA ASN A 150 -10.70 18.15 12.09
C ASN A 150 -12.16 17.88 12.50
N LYS A 151 -12.45 18.02 13.80
CA LYS A 151 -13.76 17.70 14.41
C LYS A 151 -14.90 18.66 14.02
N GLN A 152 -14.62 19.74 13.30
CA GLN A 152 -15.62 20.68 12.80
C GLN A 152 -16.04 20.36 11.35
N ALA A 153 -15.25 19.57 10.62
CA ALA A 153 -15.49 19.23 9.22
C ALA A 153 -15.50 17.71 8.98
N LEU A 154 -14.43 17.11 8.45
CA LEU A 154 -14.43 15.69 8.05
C LEU A 154 -14.55 14.73 9.25
N LEU A 155 -14.09 15.15 10.43
CA LEU A 155 -14.20 14.36 11.67
C LEU A 155 -15.38 14.79 12.54
N HIS A 156 -16.35 15.53 11.98
CA HIS A 156 -17.53 15.95 12.70
C HIS A 156 -18.33 14.73 13.21
N PRO A 157 -18.75 14.69 14.49
CA PRO A 157 -19.43 13.53 15.08
C PRO A 157 -20.65 13.04 14.28
N ASP A 158 -21.51 13.96 13.81
CA ASP A 158 -22.65 13.60 12.95
C ASP A 158 -22.21 12.90 11.67
N ARG A 159 -21.18 13.41 10.97
CA ARG A 159 -20.68 12.79 9.74
C ARG A 159 -20.17 11.37 10.00
N ILE A 160 -19.34 11.21 11.03
CA ILE A 160 -18.80 9.90 11.45
C ILE A 160 -19.94 8.94 11.75
N ARG A 161 -20.95 9.39 12.49
CA ARG A 161 -22.14 8.59 12.85
C ARG A 161 -22.94 8.20 11.61
N GLU A 162 -23.25 9.14 10.71
CA GLU A 162 -24.02 8.89 9.48
C GLU A 162 -23.32 7.91 8.54
N VAL A 163 -22.00 8.07 8.35
CA VAL A 163 -21.20 7.13 7.56
C VAL A 163 -21.17 5.74 8.22
N SER A 164 -20.96 5.67 9.54
CA SER A 164 -20.93 4.40 10.28
C SER A 164 -22.28 3.68 10.21
N GLN A 165 -23.39 4.41 10.37
CA GLN A 165 -24.75 3.88 10.25
C GLN A 165 -25.01 3.33 8.85
N TYR A 166 -24.63 4.08 7.81
CA TYR A 166 -24.74 3.62 6.43
C TYR A 166 -23.99 2.31 6.21
N ILE A 167 -22.74 2.21 6.68
CA ILE A 167 -21.92 1.01 6.54
C ILE A 167 -22.58 -0.18 7.25
N LEU A 168 -22.99 -0.02 8.52
CA LEU A 168 -23.63 -1.10 9.28
C LEU A 168 -24.93 -1.58 8.62
N HIS A 169 -25.76 -0.67 8.14
CA HIS A 169 -27.03 -0.99 7.49
C HIS A 169 -26.84 -1.73 6.16
N ASN A 170 -25.86 -1.30 5.35
CA ASN A 170 -25.66 -1.81 3.99
C ASN A 170 -24.64 -2.95 3.90
N PHE A 171 -23.88 -3.24 4.97
CA PHE A 171 -22.78 -4.22 4.95
C PHE A 171 -23.24 -5.57 4.42
N ARG A 172 -24.35 -6.12 4.93
CA ARG A 172 -24.85 -7.44 4.52
C ARG A 172 -25.32 -7.46 3.07
N GLN A 173 -25.86 -6.34 2.56
CA GLN A 173 -26.23 -6.22 1.16
C GLN A 173 -24.99 -6.26 0.27
N LYS A 174 -24.02 -5.40 0.57
CA LYS A 174 -22.80 -5.21 -0.21
C LYS A 174 -21.87 -6.42 -0.16
N THR A 175 -21.98 -7.25 0.88
CA THR A 175 -21.18 -8.46 1.06
C THR A 175 -21.94 -9.76 0.76
N HIS A 176 -23.14 -9.67 0.16
CA HIS A 176 -23.96 -10.83 -0.23
C HIS A 176 -24.29 -11.79 0.93
N ARG A 177 -24.65 -11.26 2.10
CA ARG A 177 -24.94 -12.02 3.34
C ARG A 177 -26.43 -12.12 3.69
N PHE A 178 -27.35 -11.69 2.81
CA PHE A 178 -28.79 -11.80 3.04
C PHE A 178 -29.40 -13.15 2.61
N GLN A 179 -28.75 -13.86 1.69
CA GLN A 179 -29.23 -15.15 1.21
C GLN A 179 -28.71 -16.29 2.10
N ALA A 180 -29.56 -17.29 2.36
CA ALA A 180 -29.14 -18.55 2.97
C ALA A 180 -28.31 -19.33 1.94
N GLY A 181 -27.01 -19.06 1.89
CA GLY A 181 -26.08 -19.54 0.86
C GLY A 181 -24.62 -19.36 1.29
N PRO A 182 -23.63 -19.35 0.37
CA PRO A 182 -22.20 -19.27 0.71
C PRO A 182 -21.92 -18.11 1.67
N LYS A 183 -20.87 -18.23 2.50
CA LYS A 183 -20.55 -17.39 3.69
C LYS A 183 -20.47 -15.85 3.45
N GLY A 184 -20.69 -15.37 2.23
CA GLY A 184 -20.57 -13.99 1.80
C GLY A 184 -19.11 -13.50 1.84
N PHE A 185 -18.92 -12.22 1.57
CA PHE A 185 -17.62 -11.55 1.60
C PHE A 185 -17.43 -10.74 2.89
N ASN A 186 -16.25 -10.20 3.12
CA ASN A 186 -15.98 -9.15 4.13
C ASN A 186 -15.72 -7.81 3.42
N ALA A 187 -15.34 -6.78 4.18
CA ALA A 187 -15.01 -5.47 3.62
C ALA A 187 -13.83 -4.84 4.35
N MET A 188 -13.18 -3.90 3.68
CA MET A 188 -12.20 -2.99 4.26
C MET A 188 -12.77 -1.57 4.25
N PHE A 189 -12.33 -0.76 5.21
CA PHE A 189 -12.71 0.65 5.31
C PHE A 189 -11.46 1.49 5.54
N ALA A 190 -10.99 2.15 4.47
CA ALA A 190 -9.83 3.02 4.52
C ALA A 190 -10.25 4.43 4.97
N VAL A 191 -9.42 5.07 5.78
CA VAL A 191 -9.69 6.39 6.37
C VAL A 191 -8.47 7.30 6.23
N SER A 192 -8.69 8.61 6.30
CA SER A 192 -7.67 9.65 6.07
C SER A 192 -6.60 9.73 7.16
N SER A 193 -6.93 9.38 8.41
CA SER A 193 -6.01 9.55 9.54
C SER A 193 -6.21 8.52 10.65
N VAL A 194 -5.22 8.41 11.54
CA VAL A 194 -5.32 7.60 12.77
C VAL A 194 -6.46 8.08 13.66
N ASP A 195 -6.70 9.39 13.72
CA ASP A 195 -7.80 9.94 14.52
C ASP A 195 -9.16 9.62 13.91
N ALA A 196 -9.29 9.66 12.58
CA ALA A 196 -10.47 9.13 11.90
C ALA A 196 -10.68 7.64 12.23
N ALA A 197 -9.62 6.83 12.18
CA ALA A 197 -9.70 5.39 12.49
C ALA A 197 -10.23 5.14 13.90
N LYS A 198 -9.76 5.90 14.90
CA LYS A 198 -10.26 5.83 16.28
C LYS A 198 -11.73 6.23 16.37
N LEU A 199 -12.11 7.36 15.77
CA LEU A 199 -13.48 7.87 15.82
C LEU A 199 -14.47 6.89 15.18
N TYR A 200 -14.13 6.32 14.02
CA TYR A 200 -14.96 5.31 13.37
C TYR A 200 -15.04 4.02 14.18
N TYR A 201 -13.92 3.54 14.74
CA TYR A 201 -13.92 2.34 15.56
C TYR A 201 -14.84 2.48 16.78
N GLU A 202 -14.76 3.60 17.50
CA GLU A 202 -15.64 3.88 18.64
C GLU A 202 -17.10 4.06 18.19
N SER A 203 -17.35 4.73 17.06
CA SER A 203 -18.71 4.87 16.52
C SER A 203 -19.34 3.52 16.17
N PHE A 204 -18.59 2.62 15.52
CA PHE A 204 -19.05 1.26 15.26
C PHE A 204 -19.33 0.47 16.54
N LYS A 205 -18.51 0.63 17.57
CA LYS A 205 -18.72 -0.04 18.86
C LYS A 205 -19.98 0.48 19.56
N GLN A 206 -20.19 1.79 19.56
CA GLN A 206 -21.35 2.41 20.18
C GLN A 206 -22.66 2.05 19.47
N LEU A 207 -22.69 2.13 18.12
CA LEU A 207 -23.88 1.84 17.31
C LEU A 207 -24.30 0.36 17.33
N GLN A 208 -23.42 -0.54 17.75
CA GLN A 208 -23.68 -1.98 17.80
C GLN A 208 -23.93 -2.51 19.22
N LYS A 209 -23.95 -1.65 20.24
CA LYS A 209 -24.07 -2.05 21.65
C LYS A 209 -25.29 -2.94 21.93
N ASP A 210 -26.41 -2.62 21.30
CA ASP A 210 -27.70 -3.31 21.48
C ASP A 210 -28.06 -4.20 20.27
N ASN A 211 -27.07 -4.58 19.46
CA ASN A 211 -27.29 -5.41 18.27
C ASN A 211 -27.04 -6.89 18.59
N ASP A 212 -28.07 -7.73 18.41
CA ASP A 212 -27.99 -9.18 18.66
C ASP A 212 -27.00 -9.93 17.76
N ARG A 213 -26.61 -9.32 16.62
CA ARG A 213 -25.68 -9.90 15.64
C ARG A 213 -24.67 -8.86 15.16
N PRO A 214 -23.75 -8.41 16.04
CA PRO A 214 -22.81 -7.37 15.72
C PRO A 214 -21.76 -7.85 14.71
N LEU A 215 -21.24 -6.93 13.90
CA LEU A 215 -20.10 -7.15 13.04
C LEU A 215 -18.81 -7.12 13.87
N LYS A 216 -17.91 -8.07 13.62
CA LYS A 216 -16.55 -8.03 14.17
C LYS A 216 -15.72 -7.01 13.39
N THR A 217 -15.43 -5.87 14.02
CA THR A 217 -14.57 -4.82 13.48
C THR A 217 -13.17 -4.93 14.08
N VAL A 218 -12.13 -4.74 13.26
CA VAL A 218 -10.72 -4.71 13.68
C VAL A 218 -10.07 -3.51 12.99
N THR A 219 -9.22 -2.79 13.70
CA THR A 219 -8.46 -1.66 13.17
C THR A 219 -6.96 -1.91 13.31
N ILE A 220 -6.18 -1.44 12.34
CA ILE A 220 -4.71 -1.50 12.33
C ILE A 220 -4.18 -0.17 11.79
N PHE A 221 -3.23 0.43 12.50
CA PHE A 221 -2.52 1.62 12.07
C PHE A 221 -1.13 1.65 12.72
N SER A 222 -0.21 2.41 12.14
CA SER A 222 1.14 2.63 12.66
C SER A 222 1.37 4.13 12.91
N PHE A 223 2.35 4.47 13.74
CA PHE A 223 2.70 5.83 14.12
C PHE A 223 3.60 6.55 13.11
N ALA A 224 4.13 5.84 12.11
CA ALA A 224 4.92 6.49 11.06
C ALA A 224 4.01 7.40 10.24
N ALA A 225 4.39 8.67 10.07
CA ALA A 225 3.83 9.49 9.02
C ALA A 225 3.93 8.71 7.70
N ASN A 226 2.88 8.74 6.88
CA ASN A 226 3.03 8.29 5.50
C ASN A 226 4.21 9.08 4.92
N GLU A 227 5.19 8.37 4.34
CA GLU A 227 6.29 9.01 3.62
C GLU A 227 5.69 9.98 2.59
N GLU A 228 6.36 11.12 2.35
CA GLU A 228 5.91 12.05 1.32
C GLU A 228 5.63 11.28 0.02
N GLN A 229 4.43 11.48 -0.51
CA GLN A 229 4.00 10.78 -1.70
C GLN A 229 4.70 11.44 -2.89
N ASP A 230 5.88 10.94 -3.26
CA ASP A 230 6.71 11.50 -4.34
C ASP A 230 6.18 11.17 -5.76
N ALA A 231 5.06 10.45 -5.85
CA ALA A 231 4.37 10.16 -7.11
C ALA A 231 2.86 9.94 -6.93
N VAL A 232 2.08 10.38 -7.92
CA VAL A 232 0.63 10.15 -7.97
C VAL A 232 0.36 8.84 -8.72
N GLY A 233 -0.38 7.92 -8.12
CA GLY A 233 -0.74 6.61 -8.71
C GLY A 233 -1.77 6.69 -9.82
#